data_AF-A0A958T5F0-F1
#
_entry.id   AF-A0A958T5F0-F1
#
_cell.length_a   1.000
_cell.length_b   1.000
_cell.length_c   1.000
_cell.angle_alpha   90.00
_cell.angle_beta   90.00
_cell.angle_gamma   90.00
#
_symmetry.space_group_name_H-M   'P 1'
#
loop_
_entity.id
_entity.type
_entity.pdbx_description
1 polymer ?
#
loop_
_entity_poly.entity_id
_entity_poly.type
_entity_poly.pdbx_seq_one_letter_code
_entity_poly.pdbx_strand_id
1 'polypeptide(L)'
;FELHFPVKAHIKEGTIQNLEELLKFLAVNPKLTHGEGTLYASVCDAIDYQKARDHITTMQNKHFIRYAAFIKEACNCARFVTGALIAGVTNPKQKKQLKRSTWFTPSTIGNVVLATTQNKIYEISETGEISQFKSSVSKVNRKNFLDKLKGHQPNFIGTLQPKHNHEKSQHAQWLEGIAAGAWFELHPTENINEFGFRRISPNGHIDVHGIYEIDNLGFNYNSEYN
;
A
#
# COMPACT_ATOMS: atom_id res chain seq x y z
N PHE A 1 1.92 -5.57 14.67
CA PHE A 1 1.84 -4.36 13.83
C PHE A 1 2.06 -4.74 12.38
N GLU A 2 1.09 -4.44 11.53
CA GLU A 2 1.03 -4.74 10.08
C GLU A 2 2.27 -4.27 9.30
N LEU A 3 2.95 -3.21 9.78
CA LEU A 3 4.13 -2.61 9.16
C LEU A 3 5.46 -3.05 9.76
N HIS A 4 5.47 -4.06 10.64
CA HIS A 4 6.71 -4.59 11.21
C HIS A 4 7.32 -5.65 10.29
N PHE A 5 8.31 -5.25 9.49
CA PHE A 5 9.08 -6.15 8.63
C PHE A 5 10.26 -6.77 9.41
N PRO A 6 10.28 -8.10 9.63
CA PRO A 6 11.37 -8.75 10.35
C PRO A 6 12.65 -8.89 9.52
N VAL A 7 12.56 -8.79 8.20
CA VAL A 7 13.70 -8.88 7.28
C VAL A 7 14.21 -7.48 6.93
N LYS A 8 15.53 -7.28 7.01
CA LYS A 8 16.20 -6.01 6.65
C LYS A 8 17.05 -6.20 5.41
N ALA A 9 17.17 -5.15 4.61
CA ALA A 9 18.09 -5.14 3.48
C ALA A 9 19.55 -4.99 3.94
N HIS A 10 20.43 -5.84 3.42
CA HIS A 10 21.87 -5.74 3.60
C HIS A 10 22.46 -4.96 2.42
N ILE A 11 22.70 -3.67 2.61
CA ILE A 11 23.21 -2.79 1.55
C ILE A 11 24.72 -2.65 1.71
N LYS A 12 25.48 -3.02 0.68
CA LYS A 12 26.93 -2.82 0.61
C LYS A 12 27.28 -2.20 -0.74
N GLU A 13 28.05 -1.10 -0.72
CA GLU A 13 28.50 -0.41 -1.94
C GLU A 13 27.34 -0.07 -2.90
N GLY A 14 26.19 0.34 -2.34
CA GLY A 14 24.99 0.68 -3.12
C GLY A 14 24.19 -0.51 -3.67
N THR A 15 24.56 -1.74 -3.33
CA THR A 15 23.89 -2.96 -3.80
C THR A 15 23.22 -3.73 -2.67
N ILE A 16 22.06 -4.33 -2.94
CA ILE A 16 21.31 -5.15 -1.99
C ILE A 16 21.83 -6.59 -2.06
N GLN A 17 22.54 -7.02 -1.03
CA GLN A 17 23.22 -8.32 -0.97
C GLN A 17 22.24 -9.49 -0.76
N ASN A 18 21.15 -9.28 -0.02
CA ASN A 18 20.14 -10.29 0.28
C ASN A 18 18.82 -10.08 -0.50
N LEU A 19 18.91 -9.66 -1.76
CA LEU A 19 17.73 -9.36 -2.57
C LEU A 19 16.78 -10.57 -2.71
N GLU A 20 17.31 -11.77 -2.94
CA GLU A 20 16.47 -12.97 -3.06
C GLU A 20 15.71 -13.30 -1.77
N GLU A 21 16.31 -13.06 -0.60
CA GLU A 21 15.66 -13.23 0.70
C GLU A 21 14.48 -12.27 0.84
N LEU A 22 14.69 -10.99 0.53
CA LEU A 22 13.64 -9.96 0.57
C LEU A 22 12.48 -10.30 -0.37
N LEU A 23 12.79 -10.71 -1.62
CA LEU A 23 11.79 -11.05 -2.61
C LEU A 23 10.98 -12.28 -2.21
N LYS A 24 11.63 -13.33 -1.71
CA LYS A 24 10.96 -14.53 -1.19
C LYS A 24 10.07 -14.18 -0.01
N PHE A 25 10.60 -13.42 0.95
CA PHE A 25 9.83 -12.99 2.13
C PHE A 25 8.55 -12.26 1.73
N LEU A 26 8.62 -11.29 0.82
CA LEU A 26 7.46 -10.54 0.37
C LEU A 26 6.43 -11.41 -0.37
N ALA A 27 6.89 -12.39 -1.17
CA ALA A 27 6.00 -13.27 -1.93
C ALA A 27 5.25 -14.28 -1.05
N VAL A 28 5.92 -14.86 -0.05
CA VAL A 28 5.33 -15.89 0.83
C VAL A 28 4.63 -15.33 2.07
N ASN A 29 4.65 -14.00 2.26
CA ASN A 29 3.92 -13.31 3.32
C ASN A 29 2.89 -12.31 2.75
N PRO A 30 1.93 -12.77 1.91
CA PRO A 30 0.98 -11.90 1.21
C PRO A 30 0.12 -11.04 2.13
N LYS A 31 -0.11 -11.49 3.38
CA LYS A 31 -0.86 -10.74 4.40
C LYS A 31 -0.24 -9.38 4.74
N LEU A 32 1.07 -9.20 4.56
CA LEU A 32 1.75 -7.92 4.82
C LEU A 32 1.59 -6.91 3.68
N THR A 33 1.25 -7.39 2.48
CA THR A 33 1.16 -6.56 1.27
C THR A 33 -0.27 -6.48 0.72
N HIS A 34 -1.20 -7.28 1.27
CA HIS A 34 -2.52 -7.53 0.71
C HIS A 34 -2.46 -7.96 -0.76
N GLY A 35 -1.38 -8.65 -1.13
CA GLY A 35 -1.15 -9.17 -2.47
C GLY A 35 -1.62 -10.61 -2.61
N GLU A 36 -2.02 -11.00 -3.82
CA GLU A 36 -2.35 -12.38 -4.18
C GLU A 36 -1.66 -12.73 -5.50
N GLY A 37 -1.32 -14.01 -5.67
CA GLY A 37 -0.66 -14.51 -6.87
C GLY A 37 0.81 -14.12 -6.99
N THR A 38 1.29 -14.12 -8.23
CA THR A 38 2.70 -13.89 -8.57
C THR A 38 3.15 -12.46 -8.25
N LEU A 39 4.24 -12.35 -7.48
CA LEU A 39 4.92 -11.07 -7.25
C LEU A 39 5.83 -10.74 -8.43
N TYR A 40 5.66 -9.56 -9.02
CA TYR A 40 6.59 -8.98 -9.99
C TYR A 40 7.40 -7.87 -9.34
N ALA A 41 8.73 -7.95 -9.43
CA ALA A 41 9.62 -7.00 -8.75
C ALA A 41 10.82 -6.59 -9.61
N SER A 42 11.37 -5.42 -9.33
CA SER A 42 12.60 -4.91 -9.92
C SER A 42 13.33 -4.03 -8.92
N VAL A 43 14.62 -3.74 -9.18
CA VAL A 43 15.43 -2.85 -8.35
C VAL A 43 15.66 -1.54 -9.10
N CYS A 44 15.50 -0.43 -8.38
CA CYS A 44 15.83 0.92 -8.83
C CYS A 44 16.92 1.48 -7.91
N ASP A 45 18.18 1.39 -8.33
CA ASP A 45 19.34 1.93 -7.59
C ASP A 45 19.70 3.38 -7.99
N ALA A 46 19.10 3.91 -9.06
CA ALA A 46 19.26 5.29 -9.51
C ALA A 46 18.14 6.19 -8.95
N ILE A 47 18.10 6.31 -7.63
CA ILE A 47 17.02 7.00 -6.90
C ILE A 47 17.56 7.97 -5.84
N ASP A 48 16.96 9.15 -5.76
CA ASP A 48 17.10 10.11 -4.67
C ASP A 48 16.07 9.77 -3.59
N TYR A 49 16.55 9.19 -2.49
CA TYR A 49 15.71 8.77 -1.36
C TYR A 49 14.92 9.95 -0.78
N GLN A 50 15.57 11.10 -0.59
CA GLN A 50 14.94 12.24 0.08
C GLN A 50 13.78 12.78 -0.75
N LYS A 51 13.97 12.95 -2.06
CA LYS A 51 12.89 13.41 -2.94
C LYS A 51 11.71 12.43 -2.99
N ALA A 52 11.98 11.12 -3.00
CA ALA A 52 10.91 10.12 -2.94
C ALA A 52 10.18 10.18 -1.59
N ARG A 53 10.92 10.30 -0.49
CA ARG A 53 10.37 10.39 0.87
C ARG A 53 9.54 11.64 1.06
N ASP A 54 10.01 12.80 0.60
CA ASP A 54 9.30 14.08 0.68
C ASP A 54 7.96 14.02 -0.07
N HIS A 55 7.93 13.38 -1.24
CA HIS A 55 6.68 13.15 -1.97
C HIS A 55 5.72 12.26 -1.18
N ILE A 56 6.22 11.16 -0.60
CA ILE A 56 5.42 10.25 0.23
C ILE A 56 4.85 11.01 1.43
N THR A 57 5.68 11.77 2.15
CA THR A 57 5.26 12.57 3.31
C THR A 57 4.23 13.63 2.91
N THR A 58 4.44 14.33 1.79
CA THR A 58 3.47 15.30 1.26
C THR A 58 2.11 14.65 0.99
N MET A 59 2.10 13.43 0.45
CA MET A 59 0.86 12.68 0.22
C MET A 59 0.22 12.21 1.53
N GLN A 60 1.01 11.71 2.49
CA GLN A 60 0.50 11.31 3.82
C GLN A 60 -0.13 12.49 4.57
N ASN A 61 0.47 13.68 4.46
CA ASN A 61 -0.03 14.91 5.09
C ASN A 61 -1.30 15.48 4.43
N LYS A 62 -1.79 14.88 3.34
CA LYS A 62 -3.14 15.20 2.84
C LYS A 62 -4.24 14.57 3.70
N HIS A 63 -3.88 13.66 4.60
CA HIS A 63 -4.76 12.86 5.45
C HIS A 63 -5.71 11.95 4.66
N PHE A 64 -6.67 12.54 3.95
CA PHE A 64 -7.64 11.83 3.14
C PHE A 64 -7.42 12.10 1.65
N ILE A 65 -7.25 11.03 0.89
CA ILE A 65 -7.12 11.09 -0.56
C ILE A 65 -8.17 10.17 -1.17
N ARG A 66 -8.98 10.74 -2.08
CA ARG A 66 -9.96 9.95 -2.82
C ARG A 66 -9.25 8.83 -3.59
N TYR A 67 -9.67 7.59 -3.38
CA TYR A 67 -9.14 6.44 -4.10
C TYR A 67 -9.91 6.23 -5.42
N ALA A 68 -9.25 6.37 -6.58
CA ALA A 68 -9.84 6.06 -7.89
C ALA A 68 -8.77 5.86 -8.99
N ALA A 69 -9.14 5.09 -10.01
CA ALA A 69 -8.30 4.86 -11.19
C ALA A 69 -8.29 6.06 -12.16
N PHE A 70 -9.46 6.60 -12.50
CA PHE A 70 -9.63 7.53 -13.64
C PHE A 70 -10.01 8.97 -13.24
N ILE A 71 -10.09 9.27 -11.95
CA ILE A 71 -10.40 10.63 -11.48
C ILE A 71 -9.08 11.40 -11.34
N LYS A 72 -8.99 12.55 -12.01
CA LYS A 72 -7.75 13.34 -12.12
C LYS A 72 -7.10 13.63 -10.77
N GLU A 73 -7.85 14.15 -9.81
CA GLU A 73 -7.34 14.53 -8.47
C GLU A 73 -7.39 13.39 -7.44
N ALA A 74 -7.75 12.17 -7.87
CA ALA A 74 -7.71 11.00 -7.01
C ALA A 74 -6.33 10.30 -7.04
N CYS A 75 -6.14 9.29 -6.21
CA CYS A 75 -4.96 8.43 -6.23
C CYS A 75 -5.35 6.95 -6.16
N ASN A 76 -4.38 6.07 -6.36
CA ASN A 76 -4.47 4.63 -6.09
C ASN A 76 -3.05 4.09 -5.87
N CYS A 77 -2.92 2.81 -5.55
CA CYS A 77 -1.60 2.22 -5.25
C CYS A 77 -0.58 2.43 -6.39
N ALA A 78 -0.99 2.20 -7.64
CA ALA A 78 -0.09 2.38 -8.78
C ALA A 78 0.29 3.85 -8.99
N ARG A 79 -0.67 4.78 -8.88
CA ARG A 79 -0.44 6.22 -9.05
C ARG A 79 0.44 6.80 -7.94
N PHE A 80 0.23 6.36 -6.69
CA PHE A 80 1.05 6.74 -5.55
C PHE A 80 2.52 6.35 -5.76
N VAL A 81 2.76 5.07 -6.09
CA VAL A 81 4.11 4.57 -6.38
C VAL A 81 4.73 5.29 -7.57
N THR A 82 3.96 5.54 -8.64
CA THR A 82 4.46 6.29 -9.82
C THR A 82 4.88 7.71 -9.44
N GLY A 83 4.12 8.40 -8.59
CA GLY A 83 4.43 9.74 -8.11
C GLY A 83 5.75 9.77 -7.34
N ALA A 84 5.92 8.83 -6.40
CA ALA A 84 7.17 8.69 -5.63
C ALA A 84 8.36 8.38 -6.55
N LEU A 85 8.19 7.49 -7.53
CA LEU A 85 9.23 7.20 -8.53
C LEU A 85 9.57 8.44 -9.37
N ILE A 86 8.58 9.18 -9.90
CA ILE A 86 8.82 10.40 -10.69
C ILE A 86 9.58 11.45 -9.86
N ALA A 87 9.27 11.57 -8.57
CA ALA A 87 9.96 12.48 -7.66
C ALA A 87 11.42 12.05 -7.44
N GLY A 88 11.65 10.77 -7.15
CA GLY A 88 12.95 10.23 -6.72
C GLY A 88 13.91 9.83 -7.83
N VAL A 89 13.46 9.24 -8.93
CA VAL A 89 14.39 8.68 -9.94
C VAL A 89 15.32 9.76 -10.52
N THR A 90 16.61 9.46 -10.56
CA THR A 90 17.64 10.42 -11.01
C THR A 90 17.90 10.33 -12.50
N ASN A 91 17.57 9.20 -13.15
CA ASN A 91 17.72 9.02 -14.59
C ASN A 91 16.63 9.80 -15.38
N PRO A 92 16.99 10.80 -16.22
CA PRO A 92 16.02 11.62 -16.93
C PRO A 92 15.15 10.86 -17.95
N LYS A 93 15.72 9.82 -18.60
CA LYS A 93 15.00 8.99 -19.57
C LYS A 93 13.92 8.19 -18.87
N GLN A 94 14.26 7.56 -17.75
CA GLN A 94 13.34 6.82 -16.90
C GLN A 94 12.22 7.72 -16.37
N LYS A 95 12.59 8.90 -15.83
CA LYS A 95 11.63 9.90 -15.35
C LYS A 95 10.64 10.33 -16.44
N LYS A 96 11.11 10.53 -17.68
CA LYS A 96 10.25 10.86 -18.84
C LYS A 96 9.30 9.72 -19.18
N GLN A 97 9.73 8.46 -19.11
CA GLN A 97 8.87 7.31 -19.36
C GLN A 97 7.79 7.15 -18.30
N LEU A 98 8.13 7.33 -17.01
CA LEU A 98 7.17 7.33 -15.91
C LEU A 98 6.16 8.47 -16.05
N LYS A 99 6.58 9.69 -16.39
CA LYS A 99 5.64 10.80 -16.66
C LYS A 99 4.72 10.53 -17.84
N ARG A 100 5.17 9.79 -18.86
CA ARG A 100 4.30 9.40 -19.99
C ARG A 100 3.28 8.34 -19.59
N SER A 101 3.61 7.44 -18.66
CA SER A 101 2.66 6.42 -18.19
C SER A 101 1.47 7.03 -17.42
N THR A 102 1.60 8.25 -16.92
CA THR A 102 0.50 8.97 -16.23
C THR A 102 -0.50 9.62 -17.18
N TRP A 103 -0.32 9.58 -18.51
CA TRP A 103 -1.28 10.19 -19.45
C TRP A 103 -2.62 9.46 -19.53
N PHE A 104 -2.67 8.19 -19.14
CA PHE A 104 -3.92 7.44 -18.96
C PHE A 104 -4.11 7.09 -17.49
N THR A 105 -3.58 5.95 -17.07
CA THR A 105 -3.30 5.64 -15.68
C THR A 105 -2.08 4.72 -15.65
N PRO A 106 -1.10 4.94 -14.75
CA PRO A 106 -0.02 4.00 -14.59
C PRO A 106 -0.56 2.65 -14.10
N SER A 107 0.12 1.57 -14.49
CA SER A 107 -0.17 0.21 -14.06
C SER A 107 0.92 -0.27 -13.11
N THR A 108 0.58 -1.18 -12.20
CA THR A 108 1.54 -1.76 -11.23
C THR A 108 2.73 -2.41 -11.93
N ILE A 109 2.49 -3.27 -12.93
CA ILE A 109 3.56 -3.89 -13.73
C ILE A 109 4.33 -2.85 -14.56
N GLY A 110 3.66 -1.79 -15.03
CA GLY A 110 4.32 -0.68 -15.70
C GLY A 110 5.36 0.00 -14.81
N ASN A 111 5.04 0.22 -13.54
CA ASN A 111 5.99 0.79 -12.56
C ASN A 111 7.20 -0.13 -12.36
N VAL A 112 6.97 -1.43 -12.18
CA VAL A 112 8.04 -2.43 -12.02
C VAL A 112 8.99 -2.41 -13.22
N VAL A 113 8.45 -2.44 -14.43
CA VAL A 113 9.28 -2.46 -15.65
C VAL A 113 9.97 -1.13 -15.90
N LEU A 114 9.29 -0.01 -15.69
CA LEU A 114 9.88 1.32 -15.96
C LEU A 114 10.90 1.73 -14.89
N ALA A 115 10.77 1.26 -13.64
CA ALA A 115 11.66 1.62 -12.54
C ALA A 115 12.99 0.82 -12.51
N THR A 116 13.09 -0.28 -13.25
CA THR A 116 14.30 -1.11 -13.24
C THR A 116 15.54 -0.34 -13.72
N THR A 117 16.65 -0.50 -13.01
CA THR A 117 17.96 0.02 -13.43
C THR A 117 18.90 -1.10 -13.90
N GLN A 118 18.65 -2.32 -13.46
CA GLN A 118 19.49 -3.49 -13.76
C GLN A 118 18.98 -4.32 -14.95
N ASN A 119 17.97 -3.81 -15.69
CA ASN A 119 17.27 -4.52 -16.77
C ASN A 119 16.78 -5.94 -16.38
N LYS A 120 16.67 -6.19 -15.07
CA LYS A 120 16.22 -7.47 -14.51
C LYS A 120 14.90 -7.24 -13.80
N ILE A 121 13.94 -8.07 -14.14
CA ILE A 121 12.61 -8.10 -13.53
C ILE A 121 12.39 -9.54 -13.07
N TYR A 122 12.04 -9.65 -11.80
CA TYR A 122 11.84 -10.89 -11.10
C TYR A 122 10.36 -11.24 -11.12
N GLU A 123 10.08 -12.52 -11.27
CA GLU A 123 8.79 -13.13 -11.12
C GLU A 123 8.91 -14.15 -9.98
N ILE A 124 8.17 -13.96 -8.90
CA ILE A 124 8.23 -14.79 -7.70
C ILE A 124 6.88 -15.45 -7.48
N SER A 125 6.85 -16.78 -7.44
CA SER A 125 5.64 -17.54 -7.15
C SER A 125 5.19 -17.35 -5.70
N GLU A 126 3.97 -17.78 -5.40
CA GLU A 126 3.42 -17.82 -4.03
C GLU A 126 4.20 -18.80 -3.11
N THR A 127 5.00 -19.71 -3.70
CA THR A 127 5.90 -20.62 -2.97
C THR A 127 7.33 -20.06 -2.83
N GLY A 128 7.59 -18.86 -3.34
CA GLY A 128 8.91 -18.21 -3.28
C GLY A 128 9.90 -18.65 -4.37
N GLU A 129 9.43 -19.34 -5.42
CA GLU A 129 10.27 -19.69 -6.57
C GLU A 129 10.54 -18.44 -7.39
N ILE A 130 11.83 -18.09 -7.53
CA ILE A 130 12.26 -16.91 -8.28
C ILE A 130 12.58 -17.33 -9.72
N SER A 131 12.00 -16.60 -10.66
CA SER A 131 12.30 -16.70 -12.08
C SER A 131 12.42 -15.30 -12.72
N GLN A 132 12.78 -15.25 -13.99
CA GLN A 132 12.86 -14.01 -14.75
C GLN A 132 11.53 -13.74 -15.48
N PHE A 133 11.04 -12.51 -15.37
CA PHE A 133 9.89 -12.06 -16.15
C PHE A 133 10.23 -12.03 -17.65
N LYS A 134 9.48 -12.80 -18.44
CA LYS A 134 9.68 -12.96 -19.90
C LYS A 134 8.56 -12.34 -20.76
N SER A 135 7.58 -11.70 -20.12
CA SER A 135 6.43 -11.11 -20.81
C SER A 135 6.65 -9.62 -21.10
N SER A 136 5.60 -8.90 -21.49
CA SER A 136 5.61 -7.45 -21.65
C SER A 136 4.50 -6.78 -20.86
N VAL A 137 4.71 -5.52 -20.47
CA VAL A 137 3.70 -4.69 -19.79
C VAL A 137 2.36 -4.74 -20.51
N SER A 138 2.35 -4.57 -21.83
CA SER A 138 1.13 -4.59 -22.64
C SER A 138 0.43 -5.95 -22.63
N LYS A 139 1.18 -7.07 -22.68
CA LYS A 139 0.60 -8.42 -22.61
C LYS A 139 -0.04 -8.68 -21.24
N VAL A 140 0.64 -8.33 -20.15
CA VAL A 140 0.12 -8.47 -18.78
C VAL A 140 -1.12 -7.61 -18.58
N ASN A 141 -1.04 -6.31 -18.92
CA ASN A 141 -2.17 -5.40 -18.80
C ASN A 141 -3.37 -5.84 -19.63
N ARG A 142 -3.17 -6.27 -20.89
CA ARG A 142 -4.25 -6.77 -21.74
C ARG A 142 -4.87 -8.05 -21.19
N LYS A 143 -4.06 -8.98 -20.69
CA LYS A 143 -4.55 -10.21 -20.05
C LYS A 143 -5.46 -9.88 -18.87
N ASN A 144 -5.00 -9.03 -17.95
CA ASN A 144 -5.74 -8.70 -16.74
C ASN A 144 -6.97 -7.83 -17.03
N PHE A 145 -6.88 -6.89 -17.98
CA PHE A 145 -8.00 -6.02 -18.36
C PHE A 145 -9.13 -6.77 -19.08
N LEU A 146 -8.79 -7.82 -19.84
CA LEU A 146 -9.77 -8.65 -20.54
C LEU A 146 -10.19 -9.89 -19.73
N ASP A 147 -9.69 -10.03 -18.50
CA ASP A 147 -10.10 -11.11 -17.62
C ASP A 147 -11.57 -10.89 -17.22
N LYS A 148 -12.41 -11.89 -17.51
CA LYS A 148 -13.83 -11.86 -17.17
C LYS A 148 -14.10 -12.24 -15.72
N LEU A 149 -13.06 -12.60 -14.96
CA LEU A 149 -13.14 -13.04 -13.57
C LEU A 149 -14.18 -14.15 -13.40
N LYS A 150 -14.12 -15.18 -14.27
CA LYS A 150 -15.12 -16.26 -14.28
C LYS A 150 -15.19 -16.93 -12.91
N GLY A 151 -16.38 -16.97 -12.32
CA GLY A 151 -16.60 -17.57 -11.00
C GLY A 151 -16.23 -16.66 -9.83
N HIS A 152 -15.68 -15.46 -10.07
CA HIS A 152 -15.50 -14.46 -9.02
C HIS A 152 -16.84 -13.82 -8.68
N GLN A 153 -17.13 -13.77 -7.38
CA GLN A 153 -18.27 -13.04 -6.84
C GLN A 153 -17.71 -11.90 -5.96
N PRO A 154 -18.06 -10.63 -6.25
CA PRO A 154 -17.66 -9.54 -5.39
C PRO A 154 -18.16 -9.77 -3.96
N ASN A 155 -17.27 -9.59 -2.99
CA ASN A 155 -17.62 -9.60 -1.58
C ASN A 155 -17.28 -8.24 -0.97
N PHE A 156 -18.31 -7.56 -0.45
CA PHE A 156 -18.16 -6.25 0.17
C PHE A 156 -17.98 -6.32 1.69
N ILE A 157 -18.16 -7.51 2.29
CA ILE A 157 -18.00 -7.71 3.73
C ILE A 157 -16.52 -7.60 4.10
N GLY A 158 -16.22 -6.65 4.98
CA GLY A 158 -14.87 -6.30 5.40
C GLY A 158 -14.22 -5.20 4.55
N THR A 159 -14.91 -4.69 3.53
CA THR A 159 -14.49 -3.55 2.70
C THR A 159 -15.48 -2.41 2.84
N LEU A 160 -16.56 -2.43 2.05
CA LEU A 160 -17.63 -1.43 2.10
C LEU A 160 -18.66 -1.74 3.19
N GLN A 161 -18.88 -3.03 3.47
CA GLN A 161 -19.78 -3.48 4.52
C GLN A 161 -18.98 -3.92 5.76
N PRO A 162 -19.47 -3.65 6.98
CA PRO A 162 -18.81 -4.07 8.20
C PRO A 162 -18.74 -5.59 8.32
N LYS A 163 -17.55 -6.09 8.70
CA LYS A 163 -17.37 -7.48 9.15
C LYS A 163 -17.25 -7.51 10.66
N HIS A 164 -18.32 -7.91 11.34
CA HIS A 164 -18.34 -8.00 12.80
C HIS A 164 -17.41 -9.12 13.30
N ASN A 165 -16.77 -8.89 14.44
CA ASN A 165 -15.91 -9.83 15.14
C ASN A 165 -15.99 -9.60 16.65
N HIS A 166 -15.44 -10.52 17.45
CA HIS A 166 -15.49 -10.46 18.92
C HIS A 166 -14.51 -9.46 19.54
N GLU A 167 -13.48 -9.04 18.79
CA GLU A 167 -12.43 -8.14 19.29
C GLU A 167 -12.88 -6.68 19.39
N LYS A 168 -13.87 -6.30 18.58
CA LYS A 168 -14.45 -4.96 18.59
C LYS A 168 -15.53 -4.79 19.68
N SER A 169 -15.54 -3.61 20.25
CA SER A 169 -16.56 -3.11 21.16
C SER A 169 -17.87 -2.81 20.44
N GLN A 170 -18.95 -2.62 21.21
CA GLN A 170 -20.27 -2.26 20.66
C GLN A 170 -20.28 -0.86 20.03
N HIS A 171 -19.54 0.09 20.61
CA HIS A 171 -19.45 1.47 20.13
C HIS A 171 -18.43 1.66 18.99
N ALA A 172 -17.73 0.60 18.57
CA ALA A 172 -16.74 0.68 17.51
C ALA A 172 -17.40 1.17 16.20
N GLN A 173 -16.75 2.11 15.52
CA GLN A 173 -17.24 2.68 14.27
C GLN A 173 -16.56 2.04 13.08
N TRP A 174 -17.32 1.73 12.03
CA TRP A 174 -16.79 1.17 10.80
C TRP A 174 -16.41 2.29 9.83
N LEU A 175 -15.16 2.28 9.36
CA LEU A 175 -14.75 3.08 8.21
C LEU A 175 -14.60 2.15 7.01
N GLU A 176 -15.39 2.42 5.97
CA GLU A 176 -15.31 1.67 4.72
C GLU A 176 -14.03 1.96 3.94
N GLY A 177 -13.61 1.00 3.12
CA GLY A 177 -12.51 1.19 2.20
C GLY A 177 -12.58 0.24 1.00
N ILE A 178 -12.15 0.72 -0.17
CA ILE A 178 -12.19 -0.04 -1.43
C ILE A 178 -11.30 -1.31 -1.35
N ALA A 179 -10.17 -1.22 -0.67
CA ALA A 179 -9.26 -2.36 -0.47
C ALA A 179 -9.57 -3.12 0.83
N ALA A 180 -9.74 -2.38 1.93
CA ALA A 180 -10.11 -2.91 3.23
C ALA A 180 -10.80 -1.81 4.05
N GLY A 181 -11.85 -2.17 4.78
CA GLY A 181 -12.39 -1.34 5.84
C GLY A 181 -11.74 -1.68 7.18
N ALA A 182 -12.03 -0.92 8.23
CA ALA A 182 -11.57 -1.21 9.57
C ALA A 182 -12.53 -0.66 10.63
N TRP A 183 -12.49 -1.28 11.80
CA TRP A 183 -13.15 -0.78 13.00
C TRP A 183 -12.23 0.18 13.74
N PHE A 184 -12.81 1.28 14.20
CA PHE A 184 -12.13 2.31 14.97
C PHE A 184 -12.82 2.44 16.33
N GLU A 185 -12.01 2.47 17.38
CA GLU A 185 -12.46 2.68 18.74
C GLU A 185 -11.67 3.81 19.36
N LEU A 186 -12.34 4.57 20.21
CA LEU A 186 -11.75 5.60 21.03
C LEU A 186 -12.28 5.38 22.45
N HIS A 187 -11.39 5.42 23.43
CA HIS A 187 -11.69 5.18 24.84
C HIS A 187 -11.15 6.35 25.67
N PRO A 188 -11.93 6.93 26.59
CA PRO A 188 -11.41 7.95 27.50
C PRO A 188 -10.36 7.34 28.43
N THR A 189 -9.37 8.15 28.83
CA THR A 189 -8.40 7.79 29.88
C THR A 189 -8.66 8.60 31.15
N GLU A 190 -7.82 8.44 32.18
CA GLU A 190 -7.84 9.30 33.37
C GLU A 190 -7.49 10.76 33.05
N ASN A 191 -6.73 11.00 31.98
CA ASN A 191 -6.35 12.33 31.52
C ASN A 191 -7.38 12.81 30.48
N ILE A 192 -8.01 13.96 30.74
CA ILE A 192 -9.06 14.53 29.87
C ILE A 192 -8.61 14.80 28.42
N ASN A 193 -7.30 14.99 28.21
CA ASN A 193 -6.73 15.26 26.90
C ASN A 193 -6.20 14.00 26.20
N GLU A 194 -6.24 12.84 26.84
CA GLU A 194 -5.70 11.59 26.28
C GLU A 194 -6.82 10.59 26.00
N PHE A 195 -6.64 9.84 24.91
CA PHE A 195 -7.59 8.82 24.49
C PHE A 195 -6.86 7.54 24.07
N GLY A 196 -7.38 6.40 24.53
CA GLY A 196 -7.02 5.09 24.03
C GLY A 196 -7.64 4.88 22.65
N PHE A 197 -6.81 4.78 21.61
CA PHE A 197 -7.25 4.55 20.25
C PHE A 197 -6.94 3.11 19.83
N ARG A 198 -7.91 2.46 19.19
CA ARG A 198 -7.72 1.16 18.54
C ARG A 198 -8.19 1.20 17.09
N ARG A 199 -7.37 0.67 16.19
CA ARG A 199 -7.77 0.28 14.84
C ARG A 199 -7.74 -1.24 14.76
N ILE A 200 -8.87 -1.84 14.41
CA ILE A 200 -9.07 -3.29 14.34
C ILE A 200 -9.48 -3.67 12.92
N SER A 201 -8.75 -4.58 12.32
CA SER A 201 -9.03 -5.09 10.98
C SER A 201 -10.38 -5.83 10.91
N PRO A 202 -10.91 -6.11 9.70
CA PRO A 202 -12.16 -6.85 9.53
C PRO A 202 -12.14 -8.25 10.16
N ASN A 203 -10.94 -8.83 10.31
CA ASN A 203 -10.73 -10.17 10.85
C ASN A 203 -10.41 -10.18 12.36
N GLY A 204 -10.50 -9.02 13.03
CA GLY A 204 -10.23 -8.89 14.47
C GLY A 204 -8.76 -8.66 14.83
N HIS A 205 -7.83 -8.61 13.88
CA HIS A 205 -6.45 -8.23 14.20
C HIS A 205 -6.39 -6.77 14.67
N ILE A 206 -5.74 -6.51 15.81
CA ILE A 206 -5.50 -5.15 16.33
C ILE A 206 -4.30 -4.57 15.59
N ASP A 207 -4.56 -3.70 14.61
CA ASP A 207 -3.53 -3.10 13.78
C ASP A 207 -2.80 -1.97 14.50
N VAL A 208 -3.55 -1.18 15.29
CA VAL A 208 -3.06 -0.07 16.10
C VAL A 208 -3.74 -0.12 17.46
N HIS A 209 -2.95 0.06 18.52
CA HIS A 209 -3.42 0.26 19.88
C HIS A 209 -2.44 1.19 20.60
N GLY A 210 -2.91 2.36 21.03
CA GLY A 210 -2.05 3.33 21.70
C GLY A 210 -2.85 4.44 22.39
N ILE A 211 -2.16 5.21 23.22
CA ILE A 211 -2.68 6.42 23.85
C ILE A 211 -2.26 7.61 22.99
N TYR A 212 -3.21 8.50 22.70
CA TYR A 212 -2.99 9.69 21.89
C TYR A 212 -3.54 10.92 22.63
N GLU A 213 -2.83 12.04 22.52
CA GLU A 213 -3.23 13.31 23.11
C GLU A 213 -3.93 14.20 22.06
N ILE A 214 -4.92 14.99 22.47
CA ILE A 214 -5.59 15.94 21.60
C ILE A 214 -4.71 17.16 21.34
N ASP A 215 -4.55 17.53 20.07
CA ASP A 215 -3.82 18.74 19.69
C ASP A 215 -4.63 20.04 19.96
N ASN A 216 -5.95 19.93 20.15
CA ASN A 216 -6.84 21.06 20.41
C ASN A 216 -7.95 20.68 21.42
N LEU A 217 -8.14 21.51 22.44
CA LEU A 217 -9.05 21.32 23.59
C LEU A 217 -10.56 21.32 23.23
N GLY A 218 -10.91 21.37 21.95
CA GLY A 218 -12.31 21.43 21.49
C GLY A 218 -12.99 20.08 21.26
N PHE A 219 -12.29 18.95 21.39
CA PHE A 219 -12.86 17.62 21.16
C PHE A 219 -13.70 17.14 22.35
N ASN A 220 -15.00 16.88 22.14
CA ASN A 220 -15.88 16.29 23.15
C ASN A 220 -16.21 14.84 22.79
N TYR A 221 -15.65 13.90 23.54
CA TYR A 221 -15.89 12.47 23.33
C TYR A 221 -17.36 12.05 23.45
N ASN A 222 -18.15 12.72 24.30
CA ASN A 222 -19.54 12.37 24.56
C ASN A 222 -20.54 13.06 23.62
N SER A 223 -20.07 13.95 22.73
CA SER A 223 -20.98 14.58 21.77
C SER A 223 -21.36 13.61 20.66
N GLU A 224 -22.62 13.66 20.23
CA GLU A 224 -23.04 12.95 19.02
C GLU A 224 -22.28 13.46 17.78
N TYR A 225 -22.01 12.55 16.86
CA TYR A 225 -21.47 12.90 15.55
C TYR A 225 -22.59 13.51 14.70
N ASN A 226 -22.51 14.81 14.41
CA ASN A 226 -23.44 15.51 13.51
C ASN A 226 -23.09 15.29 12.03
#